data_AF-A0A1M3NJN3-F1
#
_entry.id   AF-A0A1M3NJN3-F1
#
_cell.length_a   1.000
_cell.length_b   1.000
_cell.length_c   1.000
_cell.angle_alpha   90.00
_cell.angle_beta   90.00
_cell.angle_gamma   90.00
#
_symmetry.space_group_name_H-M   'P 1'
#
loop_
_entity.id
_entity.type
_entity.pdbx_description
1 polymer ?
#
loop_
_entity_poly.entity_id
_entity_poly.type
_entity_poly.pdbx_seq_one_letter_code
_entity_poly.pdbx_strand_id
1 'polypeptide(L)'
;MKKDEETLGTSADEAEPSPRDTNEGANEAVGPSDDGEDEVDGAKEESKSKPGAERRAVAREADDGRSARRIAGAGDGGAKKPQPAPRRILRTVYWATWFIVVPFALACIFVWALTPASGVDHGGVLGWIEERVRDQPVPFGIVTFTLFEMALWAVRHHLPLAYHAHPPLREGLPTSMRAPFEKARAIIEEAEAILEKNKDAVVRELSTKERDKLRADLEALEQSMEREPFDEDAFLDALVKADGEVDTKLGRWRKSELREYAESILVAIAVAMALRAFVVEAFKIPSGSMIPTLQVGDHIFVNKFTYGPAIPWTHSRLWSRMPPERGDVMVFAYPEHPEQDFIKRVIAAPGDKLEVRGGHPIINGWEVPSCSVGTYTYTEQPDGARHEGEVFVEFLEDEAYLTLYDHQSLSMEYQGPYYVKPGEVWVMGDNRHNSHDSRMWFGGTGGGVPFENIKGRALFVWLSVSDTIDWSRMFAPVMGRPPSHGPFPGMNPSLKALEPAVEKCLRERPPLDKTSPPPSSATIR
;
A
#
# COMPACT_ATOMS: atom_id res chain seq x y z
N MET A 1 34.14 24.65 46.82
CA MET A 1 34.32 25.02 48.24
C MET A 1 33.80 23.85 49.07
N LYS A 2 34.72 23.11 49.70
CA LYS A 2 34.54 22.01 50.69
C LYS A 2 33.69 20.79 50.23
N LYS A 3 34.31 19.60 50.11
CA LYS A 3 34.69 18.65 51.20
C LYS A 3 33.43 18.09 51.88
N ASP A 4 33.23 16.80 52.15
CA ASP A 4 34.00 15.55 52.14
C ASP A 4 32.91 14.46 52.37
N GLU A 5 32.98 13.26 51.77
CA GLU A 5 33.54 12.04 52.39
C GLU A 5 32.69 11.59 53.60
N GLU A 6 31.96 10.47 53.54
CA GLU A 6 32.36 9.11 54.00
C GLU A 6 31.01 8.35 54.16
N THR A 7 30.83 7.04 54.02
CA THR A 7 31.68 5.91 54.42
C THR A 7 31.15 4.62 53.78
N LEU A 8 32.08 3.75 53.41
CA LEU A 8 31.91 2.33 53.13
C LEU A 8 31.60 1.53 54.40
N GLY A 9 30.95 0.38 54.23
CA GLY A 9 31.10 -0.80 55.10
C GLY A 9 30.06 -1.88 54.75
N THR A 10 30.42 -2.91 53.97
CA THR A 10 30.82 -4.28 54.43
C THR A 10 29.75 -4.96 55.29
N SER A 11 29.37 -6.24 55.15
CA SER A 11 29.68 -7.39 54.29
C SER A 11 28.98 -8.59 54.96
N ALA A 12 28.75 -9.69 54.21
CA ALA A 12 28.47 -11.05 54.72
C ALA A 12 27.04 -11.27 55.27
N ASP A 13 26.38 -12.43 55.16
CA ASP A 13 26.69 -13.76 54.63
C ASP A 13 25.35 -14.55 54.59
N GLU A 14 25.38 -15.79 54.09
CA GLU A 14 24.36 -16.87 54.27
C GLU A 14 23.11 -16.81 53.36
N ALA A 15 22.55 -17.89 52.80
CA ALA A 15 22.91 -19.29 52.63
C ALA A 15 21.83 -19.89 51.68
N GLU A 16 22.21 -20.85 50.82
CA GLU A 16 21.24 -21.72 50.12
C GLU A 16 20.48 -22.62 51.11
N PRO A 17 19.33 -23.20 50.70
CA PRO A 17 19.39 -24.60 50.26
C PRO A 17 18.39 -24.99 49.13
N SER A 18 18.86 -25.83 48.20
CA SER A 18 18.10 -26.87 47.46
C SER A 18 17.95 -28.12 48.37
N PRO A 19 17.23 -29.25 48.09
CA PRO A 19 16.63 -29.72 46.82
C PRO A 19 15.28 -30.48 46.96
N ARG A 20 14.71 -30.98 45.84
CA ARG A 20 14.24 -32.39 45.69
C ARG A 20 13.61 -32.71 44.32
N ASP A 21 14.06 -33.84 43.79
CA ASP A 21 13.56 -34.64 42.65
C ASP A 21 12.20 -35.32 42.90
N THR A 22 11.46 -35.63 41.82
CA THR A 22 10.86 -36.97 41.59
C THR A 22 10.56 -37.20 40.10
N ASN A 23 10.44 -38.48 39.75
CA ASN A 23 10.72 -39.18 38.49
C ASN A 23 9.44 -39.75 37.82
N GLU A 24 9.61 -40.48 36.70
CA GLU A 24 8.68 -41.41 35.97
C GLU A 24 7.83 -40.80 34.82
N GLY A 25 7.66 -41.41 33.64
CA GLY A 25 8.00 -42.73 33.10
C GLY A 25 7.53 -42.87 31.62
N ALA A 26 8.01 -43.91 30.91
CA ALA A 26 7.94 -44.13 29.46
C ALA A 26 6.85 -45.14 28.99
N ASN A 27 6.56 -45.18 27.66
CA ASN A 27 6.24 -46.34 26.78
C ASN A 27 5.86 -45.81 25.36
N GLU A 28 6.54 -46.14 24.25
CA GLU A 28 6.45 -47.36 23.39
C GLU A 28 5.00 -47.69 22.91
N ALA A 29 4.64 -48.05 21.65
CA ALA A 29 5.37 -48.56 20.49
C ALA A 29 4.43 -48.73 19.24
N VAL A 30 5.02 -48.75 18.03
CA VAL A 30 4.77 -49.67 16.88
C VAL A 30 3.60 -49.45 15.88
N GLY A 31 3.96 -49.42 14.57
CA GLY A 31 3.12 -49.54 13.35
C GLY A 31 2.67 -50.99 13.04
N PRO A 32 2.11 -51.35 11.86
CA PRO A 32 2.74 -51.34 10.51
C PRO A 32 1.79 -50.76 9.41
N SER A 33 2.21 -50.25 8.24
CA SER A 33 2.89 -50.77 7.04
C SER A 33 2.04 -51.65 6.09
N ASP A 34 2.32 -51.46 4.78
CA ASP A 34 1.97 -52.27 3.58
C ASP A 34 0.55 -52.13 3.00
N ASP A 35 0.32 -52.07 1.69
CA ASP A 35 1.11 -52.09 0.45
C ASP A 35 0.21 -51.49 -0.65
N GLY A 36 0.76 -50.82 -1.67
CA GLY A 36 0.87 -51.36 -3.05
C GLY A 36 -0.47 -51.29 -3.83
N GLU A 37 -0.59 -51.01 -5.11
CA GLU A 37 0.27 -50.83 -6.28
C GLU A 37 -0.70 -50.36 -7.41
N ASP A 38 -0.14 -49.83 -8.51
CA ASP A 38 -0.72 -49.83 -9.86
C ASP A 38 -1.94 -48.94 -10.18
N GLU A 39 -2.16 -48.47 -11.40
CA GLU A 39 -1.36 -48.07 -12.57
C GLU A 39 -2.42 -47.39 -13.48
N VAL A 40 -2.02 -46.30 -14.14
CA VAL A 40 -2.25 -46.03 -15.57
C VAL A 40 -3.68 -45.78 -16.12
N ASP A 41 -3.71 -44.64 -16.82
CA ASP A 41 -4.50 -44.23 -17.99
C ASP A 41 -6.02 -44.02 -17.94
N GLY A 42 -6.38 -42.85 -18.48
CA GLY A 42 -7.03 -42.89 -19.78
C GLY A 42 -8.46 -42.38 -19.86
N ALA A 43 -8.56 -41.07 -20.11
CA ALA A 43 -9.39 -40.45 -21.14
C ALA A 43 -10.93 -40.61 -21.15
N LYS A 44 -11.55 -39.42 -21.28
CA LYS A 44 -12.71 -39.06 -22.11
C LYS A 44 -14.13 -39.41 -21.64
N GLU A 45 -14.86 -38.31 -21.39
CA GLU A 45 -16.07 -37.91 -22.13
C GLU A 45 -16.88 -39.05 -22.78
N GLU A 46 -18.14 -39.25 -22.39
CA GLU A 46 -19.28 -38.49 -22.93
C GLU A 46 -20.62 -38.97 -22.33
N SER A 47 -21.60 -38.08 -22.49
CA SER A 47 -23.02 -38.18 -22.17
C SER A 47 -23.73 -39.54 -22.36
N LYS A 48 -24.76 -39.79 -21.52
CA LYS A 48 -26.16 -39.92 -21.96
C LYS A 48 -27.16 -40.15 -20.81
N SER A 49 -28.20 -39.32 -20.89
CA SER A 49 -29.60 -39.47 -20.49
C SER A 49 -30.12 -40.84 -20.03
N LYS A 50 -30.99 -40.82 -19.01
CA LYS A 50 -32.37 -41.38 -19.08
C LYS A 50 -33.27 -40.90 -17.90
N PRO A 51 -34.61 -41.00 -18.03
CA PRO A 51 -35.59 -40.14 -17.36
C PRO A 51 -36.50 -40.83 -16.32
N GLY A 52 -37.24 -39.99 -15.58
CA GLY A 52 -38.70 -40.10 -15.38
C GLY A 52 -39.25 -41.12 -14.37
N ALA A 53 -40.00 -40.62 -13.37
CA ALA A 53 -41.17 -41.32 -12.82
C ALA A 53 -42.13 -40.36 -12.10
N GLU A 54 -43.42 -40.54 -12.41
CA GLU A 54 -44.61 -39.77 -12.05
C GLU A 54 -45.03 -39.81 -10.57
N ARG A 55 -45.92 -38.87 -10.20
CA ARG A 55 -47.22 -39.04 -9.48
C ARG A 55 -47.66 -37.65 -8.97
N ARG A 56 -48.93 -37.22 -8.89
CA ARG A 56 -50.27 -37.74 -9.22
C ARG A 56 -51.22 -36.53 -9.00
N ALA A 57 -52.22 -36.36 -9.86
CA ALA A 57 -53.24 -35.31 -9.73
C ALA A 57 -54.36 -35.69 -8.74
N VAL A 58 -54.96 -34.68 -8.08
CA VAL A 58 -56.37 -34.69 -7.65
C VAL A 58 -56.90 -33.26 -7.77
N ALA A 59 -57.99 -33.10 -8.53
CA ALA A 59 -58.72 -31.85 -8.77
C ALA A 59 -59.96 -31.74 -7.86
N ARG A 60 -60.42 -30.51 -7.60
CA ARG A 60 -61.82 -30.16 -7.32
C ARG A 60 -62.13 -28.73 -7.85
N GLU A 61 -63.06 -28.68 -8.80
CA GLU A 61 -63.93 -27.56 -9.24
C GLU A 61 -64.95 -27.18 -8.13
N ALA A 62 -65.73 -26.08 -8.11
CA ALA A 62 -66.24 -25.15 -9.14
C ALA A 62 -66.72 -23.81 -8.52
N ASP A 63 -67.08 -22.87 -9.42
CA ASP A 63 -68.23 -21.92 -9.42
C ASP A 63 -67.92 -20.45 -9.09
N ASP A 64 -68.42 -19.41 -9.78
CA ASP A 64 -68.87 -19.07 -11.15
C ASP A 64 -69.12 -17.54 -11.09
N GLY A 65 -69.01 -16.79 -12.19
CA GLY A 65 -69.43 -15.38 -12.17
C GLY A 65 -68.88 -14.39 -13.21
N ARG A 66 -69.34 -14.52 -14.46
CA ARG A 66 -69.86 -13.40 -15.29
C ARG A 66 -68.89 -12.49 -16.08
N SER A 67 -68.78 -12.85 -17.36
CA SER A 67 -69.04 -12.04 -18.57
C SER A 67 -68.25 -10.75 -18.86
N ALA A 68 -67.31 -10.91 -19.80
CA ALA A 68 -67.02 -10.09 -20.98
C ALA A 68 -67.84 -8.81 -21.25
N ARG A 69 -67.11 -7.72 -21.55
CA ARG A 69 -67.42 -6.82 -22.68
C ARG A 69 -66.12 -6.24 -23.27
N ARG A 70 -65.75 -6.74 -24.46
CA ARG A 70 -64.84 -6.09 -25.42
C ARG A 70 -65.67 -5.46 -26.53
N ILE A 71 -65.03 -4.50 -27.23
CA ILE A 71 -65.21 -3.96 -28.60
C ILE A 71 -65.18 -2.42 -28.46
N ALA A 72 -64.45 -1.62 -29.23
CA ALA A 72 -63.32 -1.71 -30.17
C ALA A 72 -63.06 -0.24 -30.61
N GLY A 73 -61.86 0.12 -31.02
CA GLY A 73 -61.63 1.43 -31.66
C GLY A 73 -60.16 1.79 -31.78
N ALA A 74 -59.63 1.63 -32.98
CA ALA A 74 -58.26 1.93 -33.36
C ALA A 74 -57.91 3.42 -33.26
N GLY A 75 -56.66 3.70 -32.90
CA GLY A 75 -56.03 5.01 -32.99
C GLY A 75 -54.51 4.83 -33.04
N ASP A 76 -53.95 5.11 -34.21
CA ASP A 76 -52.54 5.09 -34.60
C ASP A 76 -51.63 5.86 -33.61
N GLY A 77 -50.46 5.30 -33.30
CA GLY A 77 -49.56 5.84 -32.29
C GLY A 77 -48.17 5.20 -32.34
N GLY A 78 -47.34 5.69 -33.28
CA GLY A 78 -45.88 5.83 -33.16
C GLY A 78 -45.08 4.60 -32.71
N ALA A 79 -44.35 4.00 -33.65
CA ALA A 79 -43.35 2.96 -33.40
C ALA A 79 -42.41 3.31 -32.23
N LYS A 80 -42.55 2.60 -31.10
CA LYS A 80 -41.56 2.57 -30.02
C LYS A 80 -40.24 2.06 -30.58
N LYS A 81 -39.19 2.89 -30.63
CA LYS A 81 -37.81 2.41 -30.78
C LYS A 81 -37.44 1.66 -29.47
N PRO A 82 -37.11 0.36 -29.51
CA PRO A 82 -36.64 -0.33 -28.32
C PRO A 82 -35.28 0.24 -27.92
N GLN A 83 -35.19 0.84 -26.73
CA GLN A 83 -33.89 1.20 -26.16
C GLN A 83 -33.13 -0.09 -25.81
N PRO A 84 -31.87 -0.26 -26.23
CA PRO A 84 -31.10 -1.46 -25.90
C PRO A 84 -30.84 -1.52 -24.40
N ALA A 85 -31.11 -2.67 -23.78
CA ALA A 85 -30.86 -2.87 -22.35
C ALA A 85 -29.41 -2.51 -22.00
N PRO A 86 -29.16 -1.72 -20.94
CA PRO A 86 -27.82 -1.33 -20.55
C PRO A 86 -27.01 -2.59 -20.21
N ARG A 87 -26.01 -2.90 -21.04
CA ARG A 87 -25.10 -4.01 -20.77
C ARG A 87 -24.30 -3.64 -19.52
N ARG A 88 -24.52 -4.35 -18.41
CA ARG A 88 -23.84 -4.13 -17.10
C ARG A 88 -22.33 -3.92 -17.23
N ILE A 89 -21.70 -4.58 -18.21
CA ILE A 89 -20.28 -4.44 -18.55
C ILE A 89 -19.95 -3.00 -18.97
N LEU A 90 -20.70 -2.40 -19.90
CA LEU A 90 -20.44 -1.03 -20.39
C LEU A 90 -20.61 0.01 -19.29
N ARG A 91 -21.56 -0.20 -18.37
CA ARG A 91 -21.70 0.63 -17.17
C ARG A 91 -20.47 0.52 -16.27
N THR A 92 -19.98 -0.69 -16.04
CA THR A 92 -18.79 -0.92 -15.21
C THR A 92 -17.55 -0.28 -15.83
N VAL A 93 -17.38 -0.43 -17.15
CA VAL A 93 -16.28 0.20 -17.91
C VAL A 93 -16.35 1.71 -17.79
N TYR A 94 -17.52 2.33 -17.95
CA TYR A 94 -17.67 3.78 -17.80
C TYR A 94 -17.18 4.28 -16.43
N TRP A 95 -17.67 3.68 -15.34
CA TRP A 95 -17.33 4.10 -13.99
C TRP A 95 -15.83 3.87 -13.69
N ALA A 96 -15.30 2.71 -14.06
CA ALA A 96 -13.89 2.41 -13.85
C ALA A 96 -12.97 3.34 -14.67
N THR A 97 -13.31 3.62 -15.93
CA THR A 97 -12.48 4.49 -16.77
C THR A 97 -12.50 5.92 -16.27
N TRP A 98 -13.69 6.52 -16.08
CA TRP A 98 -13.80 7.96 -15.84
C TRP A 98 -13.67 8.36 -14.38
N PHE A 99 -13.89 7.46 -13.43
CA PHE A 99 -13.86 7.77 -12.00
C PHE A 99 -12.83 6.95 -11.22
N ILE A 100 -11.96 6.19 -11.90
CA ILE A 100 -10.82 5.54 -11.25
C ILE A 100 -9.57 5.78 -12.10
N VAL A 101 -9.55 5.26 -13.33
CA VAL A 101 -8.34 5.24 -14.16
C VAL A 101 -7.92 6.64 -14.61
N VAL A 102 -8.84 7.43 -15.17
CA VAL A 102 -8.52 8.77 -15.69
C VAL A 102 -8.10 9.74 -14.56
N PRO A 103 -8.86 9.92 -13.46
CA PRO A 103 -8.42 10.79 -12.37
C PRO A 103 -7.09 10.33 -11.77
N PHE A 104 -6.87 9.01 -11.62
CA PHE A 104 -5.60 8.47 -11.10
C PHE A 104 -4.43 8.77 -12.02
N ALA A 105 -4.58 8.55 -13.33
CA ALA A 105 -3.54 8.86 -14.32
C ALA A 105 -3.22 10.36 -14.35
N LEU A 106 -4.25 11.22 -14.33
CA LEU A 106 -4.06 12.67 -14.30
C LEU A 106 -3.36 13.14 -13.01
N ALA A 107 -3.75 12.59 -11.86
CA ALA A 107 -3.10 12.88 -10.59
C ALA A 107 -1.63 12.46 -10.60
N CYS A 108 -1.31 11.26 -11.12
CA CYS A 108 0.06 10.79 -11.26
C CYS A 108 0.89 11.68 -12.19
N ILE A 109 0.36 12.04 -13.35
CA ILE A 109 1.02 12.94 -14.31
C ILE A 109 1.25 14.31 -13.69
N PHE A 110 0.28 14.84 -12.95
CA PHE A 110 0.39 16.14 -12.30
C PHE A 110 1.44 16.15 -11.19
N VAL A 111 1.46 15.12 -10.33
CA VAL A 111 2.49 14.96 -9.30
C VAL A 111 3.88 14.79 -9.93
N TRP A 112 3.99 13.99 -10.99
CA TRP A 112 5.23 13.83 -11.75
C TRP A 112 5.71 15.15 -12.36
N ALA A 113 4.82 15.93 -12.98
CA ALA A 113 5.15 17.23 -13.55
C ALA A 113 5.60 18.26 -12.51
N LEU A 114 5.10 18.17 -11.27
CA LEU A 114 5.51 19.01 -10.13
C LEU A 114 6.74 18.46 -9.38
N THR A 115 7.30 17.33 -9.79
CA THR A 115 8.53 16.78 -9.22
C THR A 115 9.67 17.07 -10.19
N PRO A 116 10.41 18.19 -10.04
CA PRO A 116 11.44 18.57 -11.01
C PRO A 116 12.57 17.53 -11.05
N ALA A 117 13.17 17.36 -12.23
CA ALA A 117 14.41 16.60 -12.37
C ALA A 117 15.53 17.24 -11.52
N SER A 118 16.39 16.40 -10.95
CA SER A 118 17.48 16.85 -10.07
C SER A 118 18.32 17.95 -10.72
N GLY A 119 18.41 19.12 -10.06
CA GLY A 119 19.30 20.23 -10.47
C GLY A 119 18.61 21.52 -10.95
N VAL A 120 17.27 21.60 -10.94
CA VAL A 120 16.54 22.84 -11.26
C VAL A 120 15.78 23.32 -10.02
N ASP A 121 16.33 24.32 -9.34
CA ASP A 121 15.64 24.99 -8.23
C ASP A 121 14.83 26.18 -8.75
N HIS A 122 13.51 26.05 -8.76
CA HIS A 122 12.62 27.17 -9.05
C HIS A 122 12.45 28.01 -7.77
N GLY A 123 12.81 29.29 -7.82
CA GLY A 123 12.55 30.21 -6.71
C GLY A 123 11.06 30.57 -6.57
N GLY A 124 10.59 30.83 -5.35
CA GLY A 124 9.25 31.36 -5.08
C GLY A 124 8.19 30.32 -4.71
N VAL A 125 6.91 30.62 -4.97
CA VAL A 125 5.77 29.75 -4.59
C VAL A 125 5.82 28.40 -5.30
N LEU A 126 6.31 28.37 -6.55
CA LEU A 126 6.43 27.13 -7.33
C LEU A 126 7.44 26.18 -6.67
N GLY A 127 8.62 26.68 -6.30
CA GLY A 127 9.63 25.88 -5.58
C GLY A 127 9.13 25.35 -4.24
N TRP A 128 8.37 26.15 -3.49
CA TRP A 128 7.75 25.71 -2.23
C TRP A 128 6.75 24.55 -2.44
N ILE A 129 5.95 24.61 -3.52
CA ILE A 129 5.04 23.52 -3.88
C ILE A 129 5.84 22.29 -4.33
N GLU A 130 6.84 22.46 -5.20
CA GLU A 130 7.69 21.37 -5.70
C GLU A 130 8.42 20.64 -4.57
N GLU A 131 8.99 21.38 -3.61
CA GLU A 131 9.61 20.82 -2.40
C GLU A 131 8.59 20.01 -1.58
N ARG A 132 7.40 20.57 -1.36
CA ARG A 132 6.37 19.90 -0.57
C ARG A 132 5.76 18.68 -1.26
N VAL A 133 5.62 18.71 -2.58
CA VAL A 133 5.18 17.58 -3.42
C VAL A 133 6.25 16.49 -3.42
N ARG A 134 7.53 16.86 -3.50
CA ARG A 134 8.66 15.93 -3.39
C ARG A 134 8.67 15.21 -2.04
N ASP A 135 8.44 15.92 -0.95
CA ASP A 135 8.40 15.34 0.40
C ASP A 135 7.15 14.48 0.63
N GLN A 136 6.01 14.91 0.08
CA GLN A 136 4.69 14.32 0.34
C GLN A 136 3.88 14.11 -0.95
N PRO A 137 4.33 13.22 -1.86
CA PRO A 137 3.65 13.04 -3.14
C PRO A 137 2.27 12.37 -2.98
N VAL A 138 2.10 11.49 -1.99
CA VAL A 138 0.85 10.75 -1.78
C VAL A 138 -0.32 11.67 -1.34
N PRO A 139 -0.20 12.50 -0.27
CA PRO A 139 -1.25 13.46 0.07
C PRO A 139 -1.62 14.41 -1.08
N PHE A 140 -0.63 14.92 -1.81
CA PHE A 140 -0.88 15.76 -2.99
C PHE A 140 -1.60 15.00 -4.09
N GLY A 141 -1.20 13.75 -4.36
CA GLY A 141 -1.87 12.87 -5.32
C GLY A 141 -3.33 12.61 -4.96
N ILE A 142 -3.65 12.43 -3.67
CA ILE A 142 -5.04 12.25 -3.22
C ILE A 142 -5.86 13.52 -3.47
N VAL A 143 -5.33 14.69 -3.11
CA VAL A 143 -6.03 15.96 -3.35
C VAL A 143 -6.25 16.17 -4.84
N THR A 144 -5.23 16.00 -5.68
CA THR A 144 -5.36 16.21 -7.13
C THR A 144 -6.28 15.18 -7.77
N PHE A 145 -6.23 13.92 -7.34
CA PHE A 145 -7.19 12.89 -7.72
C PHE A 145 -8.63 13.33 -7.42
N THR A 146 -8.92 13.78 -6.20
CA THR A 146 -10.26 14.24 -5.83
C THR A 146 -10.71 15.45 -6.64
N LEU A 147 -9.80 16.39 -6.95
CA LEU A 147 -10.11 17.54 -7.81
C LEU A 147 -10.45 17.11 -9.24
N PHE A 148 -9.71 16.16 -9.82
CA PHE A 148 -10.01 15.62 -11.14
C PHE A 148 -11.31 14.81 -11.15
N GLU A 149 -11.59 14.03 -10.11
CA GLU A 149 -12.89 13.36 -9.95
C GLU A 149 -14.04 14.37 -9.89
N MET A 150 -13.90 15.46 -9.14
CA MET A 150 -14.93 16.51 -9.07
C MET A 150 -15.16 17.15 -10.44
N ALA A 151 -14.10 17.45 -11.19
CA ALA A 151 -14.21 17.99 -12.54
C ALA A 151 -14.91 17.02 -13.50
N LEU A 152 -14.57 15.72 -13.44
CA LEU A 152 -15.20 14.69 -14.27
C LEU A 152 -16.64 14.41 -13.85
N TRP A 153 -16.95 14.50 -12.55
CA TRP A 153 -18.31 14.38 -12.03
C TRP A 153 -19.21 15.48 -12.58
N ALA A 154 -18.71 16.72 -12.68
CA ALA A 154 -19.46 17.84 -13.21
C ALA A 154 -19.87 17.64 -14.69
N VAL A 155 -19.03 16.96 -15.48
CA VAL A 155 -19.29 16.71 -16.92
C VAL A 155 -19.76 15.29 -17.22
N ARG A 156 -20.08 14.48 -16.19
CA ARG A 156 -20.31 13.02 -16.31
C ARG A 156 -21.31 12.63 -17.39
N HIS A 157 -22.39 13.39 -17.54
CA HIS A 157 -23.45 13.10 -18.52
C HIS A 157 -23.03 13.34 -19.98
N HIS A 158 -21.96 14.09 -20.20
CA HIS A 158 -21.38 14.38 -21.52
C HIS A 158 -20.21 13.45 -21.87
N LEU A 159 -19.73 12.64 -20.93
CA LEU A 159 -18.60 11.74 -21.16
C LEU A 159 -18.98 10.60 -22.12
N PRO A 160 -18.02 10.10 -22.91
CA PRO A 160 -18.20 8.90 -23.71
C PRO A 160 -18.76 7.74 -22.88
N LEU A 161 -19.72 7.01 -23.44
CA LEU A 161 -20.44 5.89 -22.80
C LEU A 161 -21.41 6.27 -21.66
N ALA A 162 -21.63 7.56 -21.36
CA ALA A 162 -22.56 8.00 -20.31
C ALA A 162 -24.01 7.48 -20.51
N TYR A 163 -24.43 7.28 -21.77
CA TYR A 163 -25.73 6.69 -22.11
C TYR A 163 -25.93 5.29 -21.50
N HIS A 164 -24.87 4.49 -21.33
CA HIS A 164 -24.95 3.15 -20.75
C HIS A 164 -24.82 3.14 -19.22
N ALA A 165 -24.26 4.21 -18.65
CA ALA A 165 -24.01 4.32 -17.22
C ALA A 165 -25.23 4.82 -16.45
N HIS A 166 -25.97 5.77 -17.03
CA HIS A 166 -27.15 6.38 -16.44
C HIS A 166 -28.39 5.96 -17.23
N PRO A 167 -29.27 5.08 -16.68
CA PRO A 167 -30.59 4.90 -17.26
C PRO A 167 -31.31 6.26 -17.29
N PRO A 168 -32.20 6.51 -18.27
CA PRO A 168 -33.00 7.73 -18.26
C PRO A 168 -33.78 7.82 -16.95
N LEU A 169 -33.61 8.93 -16.22
CA LEU A 169 -34.33 9.20 -14.95
C LEU A 169 -35.85 9.17 -15.17
N ARG A 170 -36.26 9.54 -16.38
CA ARG A 170 -37.64 9.53 -16.86
C ARG A 170 -37.67 9.27 -18.37
N GLU A 171 -38.69 8.55 -18.85
CA GLU A 171 -38.90 8.38 -20.30
C GLU A 171 -39.16 9.73 -20.98
N GLY A 172 -38.44 10.03 -22.06
CA GLY A 172 -38.60 11.29 -22.80
C GLY A 172 -37.76 12.47 -22.32
N LEU A 173 -36.96 12.32 -21.25
CA LEU A 173 -36.08 13.39 -20.75
C LEU A 173 -34.84 13.61 -21.67
N PRO A 174 -34.61 14.83 -22.19
CA PRO A 174 -33.41 15.16 -22.96
C PRO A 174 -32.11 15.01 -22.14
N THR A 175 -31.00 14.68 -22.78
CA THR A 175 -29.69 14.49 -22.10
C THR A 175 -29.21 15.77 -21.41
N SER A 176 -29.44 16.95 -22.00
CA SER A 176 -29.13 18.25 -21.40
C SER A 176 -29.86 18.50 -20.08
N MET A 177 -31.05 17.93 -19.93
CA MET A 177 -31.92 18.13 -18.76
C MET A 177 -31.65 17.15 -17.61
N ARG A 178 -30.74 16.17 -17.80
CA ARG A 178 -30.39 15.20 -16.74
C ARG A 178 -29.74 15.84 -15.53
N ALA A 179 -28.76 16.72 -15.74
CA ALA A 179 -28.08 17.40 -14.63
C ALA A 179 -29.04 18.33 -13.85
N PRO A 180 -29.85 19.18 -14.50
CA PRO A 180 -30.91 19.93 -13.83
C PRO A 180 -31.92 19.04 -13.09
N PHE A 181 -32.34 17.92 -13.67
CA PHE A 181 -33.30 16.99 -13.06
C PHE A 181 -32.75 16.32 -11.80
N GLU A 182 -31.49 15.89 -11.81
CA GLU A 182 -30.81 15.37 -10.61
C GLU A 182 -30.66 16.46 -9.55
N LYS A 183 -30.33 17.70 -9.95
CA LYS A 183 -30.28 18.85 -9.02
C LYS A 183 -31.65 19.09 -8.37
N ALA A 184 -32.73 19.06 -9.14
CA ALA A 184 -34.09 19.22 -8.64
C ALA A 184 -34.43 18.17 -7.58
N ARG A 185 -34.15 16.90 -7.89
CA ARG A 185 -34.35 15.80 -6.95
C ARG A 185 -33.52 15.97 -5.67
N ALA A 186 -32.25 16.35 -5.79
CA ALA A 186 -31.37 16.58 -4.66
C ALA A 186 -31.88 17.72 -3.77
N ILE A 187 -32.37 18.82 -4.35
CA ILE A 187 -32.96 19.94 -3.59
C ILE A 187 -34.20 19.50 -2.81
N ILE A 188 -35.08 18.70 -3.42
CA ILE A 188 -36.28 18.17 -2.75
C ILE A 188 -35.87 17.27 -1.58
N GLU A 189 -35.03 16.26 -1.83
CA GLU A 189 -34.56 15.32 -0.80
C GLU A 189 -33.85 16.05 0.35
N GLU A 190 -33.00 17.04 0.03
CA GLU A 190 -32.29 17.86 1.03
C GLU A 190 -33.25 18.74 1.85
N ALA A 191 -34.17 19.42 1.19
CA ALA A 191 -35.14 20.28 1.86
C ALA A 191 -36.03 19.47 2.81
N GLU A 192 -36.53 18.32 2.38
CA GLU A 192 -37.31 17.41 3.21
C GLU A 192 -36.50 16.91 4.42
N ALA A 193 -35.26 16.46 4.21
CA ALA A 193 -34.39 16.02 5.28
C ALA A 193 -34.09 17.12 6.31
N ILE A 194 -33.88 18.37 5.86
CA ILE A 194 -33.68 19.52 6.74
C ILE A 194 -34.95 19.81 7.56
N LEU A 195 -36.12 19.82 6.89
CA LEU A 195 -37.41 20.07 7.52
C LEU A 195 -37.76 19.02 8.57
N GLU A 196 -37.41 17.76 8.33
CA GLU A 196 -37.62 16.66 9.27
C GLU A 196 -36.63 16.73 10.45
N LYS A 197 -35.33 16.83 10.17
CA LYS A 197 -34.27 16.79 11.19
C LYS A 197 -34.25 18.02 12.09
N ASN A 198 -34.66 19.18 11.60
CA ASN A 198 -34.61 20.46 12.32
C ASN A 198 -36.01 21.03 12.61
N LYS A 199 -37.04 20.18 12.63
CA LYS A 199 -38.46 20.58 12.72
C LYS A 199 -38.74 21.66 13.76
N ASP A 200 -38.25 21.51 14.99
CA ASP A 200 -38.52 22.46 16.08
C ASP A 200 -37.84 23.82 15.84
N ALA A 201 -36.61 23.80 15.33
CA ALA A 201 -35.87 25.01 15.02
C ALA A 201 -36.48 25.75 13.82
N VAL A 202 -36.95 25.02 12.82
CA VAL A 202 -37.63 25.53 11.63
C VAL A 202 -38.96 26.18 12.02
N VAL A 203 -39.78 25.52 12.86
CA VAL A 203 -41.07 26.03 13.35
C VAL A 203 -40.90 27.33 14.15
N ARG A 204 -39.81 27.45 14.91
CA ARG A 204 -39.53 28.63 15.73
C ARG A 204 -39.14 29.86 14.91
N GLU A 205 -38.48 29.66 13.77
CA GLU A 205 -37.84 30.75 13.03
C GLU A 205 -38.56 31.15 11.75
N LEU A 206 -39.30 30.21 11.13
CA LEU A 206 -40.07 30.47 9.92
C LEU A 206 -41.56 30.59 10.26
N SER A 207 -42.20 31.65 9.75
CA SER A 207 -43.64 31.82 9.87
C SER A 207 -44.40 30.68 9.16
N THR A 208 -45.67 30.47 9.51
CA THR A 208 -46.54 29.50 8.81
C THR A 208 -46.59 29.79 7.31
N LYS A 209 -46.77 31.06 6.93
CA LYS A 209 -46.82 31.50 5.53
C LYS A 209 -45.54 31.17 4.75
N GLU A 210 -44.36 31.32 5.36
CA GLU A 210 -43.09 31.00 4.70
C GLU A 210 -42.90 29.49 4.53
N ARG A 211 -43.28 28.69 5.52
CA ARG A 211 -43.22 27.23 5.43
C ARG A 211 -44.20 26.67 4.40
N ASP A 212 -45.40 27.24 4.33
CA ASP A 212 -46.41 26.84 3.35
C ASP A 212 -45.97 27.23 1.94
N LYS A 213 -45.36 28.41 1.76
CA LYS A 213 -44.78 28.82 0.47
C LYS A 213 -43.65 27.88 0.04
N LEU A 214 -42.69 27.60 0.92
CA LEU A 214 -41.57 26.70 0.63
C LEU A 214 -42.07 25.31 0.19
N ARG A 215 -43.06 24.75 0.90
CA ARG A 215 -43.68 23.47 0.51
C ARG A 215 -44.39 23.55 -0.83
N ALA A 216 -45.12 24.62 -1.10
CA ALA A 216 -45.80 24.81 -2.37
C ALA A 216 -44.82 24.91 -3.54
N ASP A 217 -43.68 25.60 -3.36
CA ASP A 217 -42.65 25.73 -4.39
C ASP A 217 -41.90 24.39 -4.62
N LEU A 218 -41.66 23.58 -3.58
CA LEU A 218 -41.12 22.22 -3.69
C LEU A 218 -42.11 21.27 -4.39
N GLU A 219 -43.39 21.32 -4.03
CA GLU A 219 -44.44 20.50 -4.66
C GLU A 219 -44.64 20.88 -6.13
N ALA A 220 -44.57 22.17 -6.48
CA ALA A 220 -44.62 22.63 -7.87
C ALA A 220 -43.42 22.13 -8.69
N LEU A 221 -42.23 22.05 -8.09
CA LEU A 221 -41.06 21.44 -8.72
C LEU A 221 -41.28 19.95 -8.98
N GLU A 222 -41.74 19.19 -7.97
CA GLU A 222 -42.04 17.76 -8.11
C GLU A 222 -43.10 17.51 -9.21
N GLN A 223 -44.20 18.28 -9.22
CA GLN A 223 -45.22 18.20 -10.25
C GLN A 223 -44.66 18.50 -11.65
N SER A 224 -43.75 19.46 -11.79
CA SER A 224 -43.10 19.76 -13.06
C SER A 224 -42.20 18.61 -13.55
N MET A 225 -41.59 17.86 -12.62
CA MET A 225 -40.77 16.68 -12.91
C MET A 225 -41.60 15.50 -13.43
N GLU A 226 -42.85 15.36 -12.99
CA GLU A 226 -43.75 14.26 -13.37
C GLU A 226 -44.64 14.56 -14.59
N ARG A 227 -44.84 15.84 -14.93
CA ARG A 227 -45.76 16.30 -15.98
C ARG A 227 -45.51 15.65 -17.36
N GLU A 228 -46.52 15.02 -17.96
CA GLU A 228 -46.49 14.45 -19.32
C GLU A 228 -47.32 15.28 -20.33
N PRO A 229 -46.75 15.75 -21.46
CA PRO A 229 -45.33 15.68 -21.86
C PRO A 229 -44.42 16.59 -21.01
N PHE A 230 -43.12 16.29 -20.97
CA PHE A 230 -42.13 17.07 -20.22
C PHE A 230 -42.00 18.49 -20.80
N ASP A 231 -42.11 19.49 -19.93
CA ASP A 231 -42.07 20.91 -20.25
C ASP A 231 -40.78 21.50 -19.65
N GLU A 232 -39.78 21.71 -20.51
CA GLU A 232 -38.43 22.12 -20.12
C GLU A 232 -38.43 23.48 -19.41
N ASP A 233 -39.14 24.46 -19.96
CA ASP A 233 -39.18 25.83 -19.44
C ASP A 233 -39.88 25.88 -18.09
N ALA A 234 -41.04 25.21 -17.98
CA ALA A 234 -41.79 25.15 -16.72
C ALA A 234 -41.00 24.46 -15.60
N PHE A 235 -40.25 23.40 -15.93
CA PHE A 235 -39.39 22.70 -14.98
C PHE A 235 -38.21 23.58 -14.50
N LEU A 236 -37.52 24.28 -15.41
CA LEU A 236 -36.41 25.15 -15.05
C LEU A 236 -36.88 26.33 -14.18
N ASP A 237 -38.03 26.92 -14.50
CA ASP A 237 -38.63 27.99 -13.70
C ASP A 237 -38.99 27.51 -12.29
N ALA A 238 -39.56 26.31 -12.17
CA ALA A 238 -39.86 25.71 -10.87
C ALA A 238 -38.59 25.40 -10.08
N LEU A 239 -37.55 24.89 -10.74
CA LEU A 239 -36.26 24.59 -10.13
C LEU A 239 -35.59 25.84 -9.57
N VAL A 240 -35.55 26.94 -10.33
CA VAL A 240 -34.96 28.20 -9.89
C VAL A 240 -35.72 28.79 -8.70
N LYS A 241 -37.06 28.73 -8.70
CA LYS A 241 -37.89 29.21 -7.58
C LYS A 241 -37.66 28.37 -6.33
N ALA A 242 -37.72 27.05 -6.45
CA ALA A 242 -37.51 26.14 -5.32
C ALA A 242 -36.10 26.26 -4.74
N ASP A 243 -35.04 26.28 -5.58
CA ASP A 243 -33.66 26.46 -5.12
C ASP A 243 -33.48 27.81 -4.39
N GLY A 244 -34.07 28.88 -4.93
CA GLY A 244 -34.01 30.20 -4.30
C GLY A 244 -34.71 30.27 -2.94
N GLU A 245 -35.87 29.65 -2.80
CA GLU A 245 -36.59 29.57 -1.51
C GLU A 245 -35.88 28.66 -0.52
N VAL A 246 -35.37 27.50 -0.95
CA VAL A 246 -34.57 26.61 -0.11
C VAL A 246 -33.31 27.32 0.38
N ASP A 247 -32.58 28.02 -0.49
CA ASP A 247 -31.39 28.78 -0.08
C ASP A 247 -31.73 29.90 0.90
N THR A 248 -32.79 30.67 0.63
CA THR A 248 -33.20 31.79 1.49
C THR A 248 -33.73 31.33 2.85
N LYS A 249 -34.53 30.26 2.88
CA LYS A 249 -35.27 29.82 4.06
C LYS A 249 -34.55 28.72 4.84
N LEU A 250 -33.90 27.80 4.14
CA LEU A 250 -33.20 26.66 4.74
C LEU A 250 -31.68 26.79 4.71
N GLY A 251 -31.11 27.81 4.04
CA GLY A 251 -29.67 27.95 3.82
C GLY A 251 -28.79 27.84 5.07
N ARG A 252 -29.28 28.24 6.25
CA ARG A 252 -28.51 28.11 7.50
C ARG A 252 -28.31 26.66 7.96
N TRP A 253 -29.25 25.77 7.62
CA TRP A 253 -29.19 24.34 7.94
C TRP A 253 -28.63 23.54 6.78
N ARG A 254 -28.60 24.12 5.58
CA ARG A 254 -27.94 23.58 4.40
C ARG A 254 -26.44 23.49 4.68
N LYS A 255 -25.89 22.29 4.57
CA LYS A 255 -24.42 22.17 4.55
C LYS A 255 -23.98 22.74 3.20
N SER A 256 -22.96 23.61 3.22
CA SER A 256 -22.38 24.05 1.96
C SER A 256 -21.77 22.84 1.25
N GLU A 257 -22.08 22.64 -0.03
CA GLU A 257 -21.41 21.68 -0.91
C GLU A 257 -19.88 21.75 -0.73
N LEU A 258 -19.33 22.97 -0.71
CA LEU A 258 -17.90 23.19 -0.49
C LEU A 258 -17.40 22.62 0.83
N ARG A 259 -18.21 22.70 1.89
CA ARG A 259 -17.87 22.16 3.22
C ARG A 259 -17.87 20.63 3.19
N GLU A 260 -18.82 19.99 2.50
CA GLU A 260 -18.85 18.53 2.41
C GLU A 260 -17.65 17.97 1.63
N TYR A 261 -17.29 18.61 0.52
CA TYR A 261 -16.07 18.28 -0.21
C TYR A 261 -14.82 18.53 0.64
N ALA A 262 -14.75 19.68 1.34
CA ALA A 262 -13.63 19.98 2.21
C ALA A 262 -13.50 18.98 3.37
N GLU A 263 -14.61 18.59 4.02
CA GLU A 263 -14.63 17.56 5.06
C GLU A 263 -14.14 16.21 4.51
N SER A 264 -14.62 15.81 3.33
CA SER A 264 -14.22 14.55 2.68
C SER A 264 -12.73 14.52 2.31
N ILE A 265 -12.23 15.59 1.72
CA ILE A 265 -10.81 15.76 1.38
C ILE A 265 -9.96 15.76 2.66
N LEU A 266 -10.39 16.49 3.70
CA LEU A 266 -9.68 16.53 4.98
C LEU A 266 -9.59 15.14 5.61
N VAL A 267 -10.68 14.37 5.61
CA VAL A 267 -10.70 12.99 6.12
C VAL A 267 -9.78 12.10 5.29
N ALA A 268 -9.81 12.20 3.96
CA ALA A 268 -8.92 11.42 3.09
C ALA A 268 -7.43 11.75 3.35
N ILE A 269 -7.09 13.03 3.49
CA ILE A 269 -5.74 13.47 3.86
C ILE A 269 -5.37 12.95 5.26
N ALA A 270 -6.26 13.05 6.24
CA ALA A 270 -6.00 12.58 7.60
C ALA A 270 -5.75 11.07 7.64
N VAL A 271 -6.54 10.27 6.91
CA VAL A 271 -6.34 8.83 6.78
C VAL A 271 -5.01 8.52 6.09
N ALA A 272 -4.67 9.22 5.01
CA ALA A 272 -3.40 9.04 4.33
C ALA A 272 -2.18 9.42 5.20
N MET A 273 -2.29 10.51 5.97
CA MET A 273 -1.28 10.91 6.93
C MET A 273 -1.15 9.90 8.07
N ALA A 274 -2.26 9.33 8.57
CA ALA A 274 -2.23 8.26 9.55
C ALA A 274 -1.57 6.99 8.99
N LEU A 275 -1.94 6.58 7.77
CA LEU A 275 -1.29 5.45 7.09
C LEU A 275 0.22 5.66 6.93
N ARG A 276 0.65 6.87 6.56
CA ARG A 276 2.07 7.22 6.45
C ARG A 276 2.79 7.25 7.81
N ALA A 277 2.12 7.80 8.82
CA ALA A 277 2.69 7.96 10.15
C ALA A 277 2.93 6.60 10.80
N PHE A 278 2.01 5.64 10.63
CA PHE A 278 2.01 4.39 11.39
C PHE A 278 2.33 3.14 10.57
N VAL A 279 2.01 3.10 9.28
CA VAL A 279 1.99 1.84 8.50
C VAL A 279 3.14 1.75 7.50
N VAL A 280 3.14 2.62 6.49
CA VAL A 280 4.05 2.51 5.33
C VAL A 280 4.63 3.86 4.96
N GLU A 281 5.93 3.89 4.67
CA GLU A 281 6.59 5.05 4.07
C GLU A 281 7.30 4.66 2.77
N ALA A 282 7.29 5.56 1.80
CA ALA A 282 7.94 5.37 0.51
C ALA A 282 9.31 6.05 0.52
N PHE A 283 10.33 5.35 0.03
CA PHE A 283 11.69 5.86 -0.12
C PHE A 283 12.18 5.67 -1.56
N LYS A 284 12.97 6.63 -2.06
CA LYS A 284 13.74 6.50 -3.29
C LYS A 284 15.19 6.17 -2.94
N ILE A 285 15.80 5.21 -3.62
CA ILE A 285 17.18 4.79 -3.40
C ILE A 285 18.13 5.69 -4.21
N PRO A 286 18.99 6.49 -3.55
CA PRO A 286 19.87 7.44 -4.23
C PRO A 286 21.27 6.88 -4.51
N SER A 287 21.68 5.76 -3.89
CA SER A 287 23.07 5.26 -3.95
C SER A 287 23.14 3.76 -4.27
N GLY A 288 24.29 3.32 -4.81
CA GLY A 288 24.55 1.94 -5.23
C GLY A 288 25.04 0.98 -4.13
N SER A 289 24.97 1.38 -2.86
CA SER A 289 25.56 0.60 -1.75
C SER A 289 24.83 -0.71 -1.43
N MET A 290 23.61 -0.86 -1.92
CA MET A 290 22.79 -2.07 -1.79
C MET A 290 22.70 -2.87 -3.10
N ILE A 291 23.52 -2.55 -4.10
CA ILE A 291 23.66 -3.34 -5.33
C ILE A 291 24.24 -4.72 -4.94
N PRO A 292 23.72 -5.84 -5.47
CA PRO A 292 22.72 -5.90 -6.54
C PRO A 292 21.25 -5.89 -6.11
N THR A 293 20.96 -6.04 -4.82
CA THR A 293 19.59 -6.15 -4.27
C THR A 293 18.72 -4.95 -4.61
N LEU A 294 19.23 -3.75 -4.38
CA LEU A 294 18.60 -2.47 -4.71
C LEU A 294 19.47 -1.68 -5.68
N GLN A 295 18.84 -1.13 -6.70
CA GLN A 295 19.48 -0.30 -7.72
C GLN A 295 19.22 1.19 -7.45
N VAL A 296 20.10 2.05 -7.97
CA VAL A 296 19.87 3.50 -7.95
C VAL A 296 18.60 3.82 -8.74
N GLY A 297 17.67 4.57 -8.14
CA GLY A 297 16.38 4.89 -8.75
C GLY A 297 15.23 3.95 -8.36
N ASP A 298 15.50 2.87 -7.62
CA ASP A 298 14.45 2.03 -7.03
C ASP A 298 13.63 2.84 -6.01
N HIS A 299 12.32 2.63 -6.03
CA HIS A 299 11.37 3.15 -5.05
C HIS A 299 10.80 1.98 -4.27
N ILE A 300 10.94 2.03 -2.95
CA ILE A 300 10.55 0.95 -2.05
C ILE A 300 9.49 1.44 -1.07
N PHE A 301 8.70 0.49 -0.57
CA PHE A 301 7.89 0.69 0.63
C PHE A 301 8.59 0.12 1.86
N VAL A 302 8.49 0.85 2.96
CA VAL A 302 9.05 0.48 4.25
C VAL A 302 7.91 0.26 5.23
N ASN A 303 7.86 -0.93 5.83
CA ASN A 303 6.94 -1.26 6.90
C ASN A 303 7.48 -0.77 8.25
N LYS A 304 6.77 0.17 8.86
CA LYS A 304 7.14 0.75 10.16
C LYS A 304 6.73 -0.11 11.35
N PHE A 305 5.79 -1.04 11.17
CA PHE A 305 5.29 -1.88 12.26
C PHE A 305 6.21 -3.04 12.62
N THR A 306 7.06 -3.51 11.69
CA THR A 306 7.88 -4.71 11.88
C THR A 306 8.71 -4.65 13.17
N TYR A 307 9.23 -3.48 13.53
CA TYR A 307 10.10 -3.32 14.70
C TYR A 307 9.42 -2.58 15.87
N GLY A 308 8.08 -2.54 15.86
CA GLY A 308 7.26 -1.84 16.84
C GLY A 308 6.76 -0.49 16.33
N PRO A 309 5.49 -0.12 16.57
CA PRO A 309 4.96 1.17 16.14
C PRO A 309 5.78 2.31 16.74
N ALA A 310 6.41 3.10 15.88
CA ALA A 310 7.00 4.37 16.28
C ALA A 310 5.86 5.34 16.65
N ILE A 311 6.03 6.08 17.74
CA ILE A 311 5.13 7.16 18.10
C ILE A 311 5.53 8.37 17.24
N PRO A 312 4.65 8.87 16.34
CA PRO A 312 4.99 9.97 15.46
C PRO A 312 5.49 11.19 16.25
N TRP A 313 6.43 11.93 15.67
CA TRP A 313 7.10 13.09 16.29
C TRP A 313 7.93 12.80 17.54
N THR A 314 8.15 11.54 17.89
CA THR A 314 9.04 11.14 18.99
C THR A 314 10.01 10.06 18.52
N HIS A 315 11.10 9.86 19.27
CA HIS A 315 12.05 8.75 19.03
C HIS A 315 11.65 7.46 19.75
N SER A 316 10.46 7.42 20.36
CA SER A 316 10.01 6.30 21.18
C SER A 316 9.13 5.33 20.40
N ARG A 317 9.24 4.05 20.74
CA ARG A 317 8.41 2.97 20.18
C ARG A 317 7.46 2.45 21.25
N LEU A 318 6.25 2.09 20.82
CA LEU A 318 5.23 1.53 21.70
C LEU A 318 5.64 0.15 22.26
N TRP A 319 6.33 -0.64 21.45
CA TRP A 319 6.86 -1.96 21.81
C TRP A 319 8.29 -2.12 21.31
N SER A 320 9.23 -2.34 22.24
CA SER A 320 10.66 -2.59 21.96
C SER A 320 11.02 -4.08 21.93
N ARG A 321 10.03 -4.99 22.00
CA ARG A 321 10.20 -6.45 22.02
C ARG A 321 10.31 -7.10 20.64
N MET A 322 10.37 -6.30 19.56
CA MET A 322 10.55 -6.78 18.19
C MET A 322 11.84 -6.19 17.63
N PRO A 323 13.02 -6.68 18.06
CA PRO A 323 14.29 -6.22 17.53
C PRO A 323 14.44 -6.66 16.06
N PRO A 324 15.25 -5.95 15.25
CA PRO A 324 15.62 -6.41 13.92
C PRO A 324 16.35 -7.76 13.97
N GLU A 325 16.08 -8.61 12.99
CA GLU A 325 16.68 -9.93 12.85
C GLU A 325 17.87 -9.87 11.88
N ARG A 326 18.76 -10.85 11.95
CA ARG A 326 19.89 -10.93 11.01
C ARG A 326 19.34 -11.17 9.60
N GLY A 327 19.90 -10.48 8.61
CA GLY A 327 19.42 -10.52 7.23
C GLY A 327 18.38 -9.44 6.89
N ASP A 328 17.76 -8.79 7.88
CA ASP A 328 16.79 -7.71 7.63
C ASP A 328 17.42 -6.54 6.86
N VAL A 329 16.74 -6.05 5.82
CA VAL A 329 17.06 -4.80 5.13
C VAL A 329 16.15 -3.72 5.69
N MET A 330 16.77 -2.71 6.31
CA MET A 330 16.04 -1.69 7.05
C MET A 330 16.48 -0.28 6.68
N VAL A 331 15.54 0.65 6.76
CA VAL A 331 15.79 2.09 6.67
C VAL A 331 15.93 2.65 8.08
N PHE A 332 16.93 3.48 8.30
CA PHE A 332 17.22 4.10 9.59
C PHE A 332 17.87 5.48 9.42
N ALA A 333 17.73 6.33 10.44
CA ALA A 333 18.45 7.59 10.54
C ALA A 333 19.93 7.31 10.84
N TYR A 334 20.82 7.82 10.00
CA TYR A 334 22.26 7.62 10.12
C TYR A 334 22.79 8.10 11.49
N PRO A 335 23.48 7.27 12.29
CA PRO A 335 23.83 7.63 13.67
C PRO A 335 24.68 8.90 13.86
N GLU A 336 25.56 9.24 12.92
CA GLU A 336 26.37 10.48 13.02
C GLU A 336 25.62 11.72 12.55
N HIS A 337 24.67 11.54 11.63
CA HIS A 337 23.90 12.60 10.98
C HIS A 337 22.44 12.14 10.81
N PRO A 338 21.61 12.24 11.88
CA PRO A 338 20.25 11.70 11.90
C PRO A 338 19.28 12.32 10.89
N GLU A 339 19.65 13.44 10.28
CA GLU A 339 18.94 14.06 9.16
C GLU A 339 19.01 13.25 7.86
N GLN A 340 19.94 12.29 7.76
CA GLN A 340 20.13 11.46 6.59
C GLN A 340 19.59 10.03 6.82
N ASP A 341 18.86 9.52 5.84
CA ASP A 341 18.32 8.15 5.88
C ASP A 341 19.22 7.19 5.11
N PHE A 342 19.58 6.10 5.78
CA PHE A 342 20.40 5.03 5.22
C PHE A 342 19.56 3.74 5.13
N ILE A 343 19.86 2.94 4.11
CA ILE A 343 19.32 1.59 3.96
C ILE A 343 20.47 0.60 3.91
N LYS A 344 20.45 -0.39 4.80
CA LYS A 344 21.49 -1.44 4.91
C LYS A 344 20.88 -2.74 5.40
N ARG A 345 21.65 -3.82 5.27
CA ARG A 345 21.31 -5.14 5.79
C ARG A 345 21.88 -5.35 7.19
N VAL A 346 21.07 -5.87 8.11
CA VAL A 346 21.49 -6.29 9.45
C VAL A 346 22.33 -7.55 9.34
N ILE A 347 23.56 -7.49 9.86
CA ILE A 347 24.50 -8.63 9.84
C ILE A 347 24.71 -9.20 11.24
N ALA A 348 24.86 -8.33 12.25
CA ALA A 348 25.11 -8.77 13.62
C ALA A 348 24.15 -8.10 14.60
N ALA A 349 23.74 -8.86 15.61
CA ALA A 349 22.72 -8.52 16.60
C ALA A 349 23.36 -8.28 17.98
N PRO A 350 22.62 -7.72 18.96
CA PRO A 350 23.14 -7.46 20.31
C PRO A 350 23.90 -8.64 20.93
N GLY A 351 25.12 -8.37 21.40
CA GLY A 351 26.01 -9.35 22.02
C GLY A 351 26.95 -10.07 21.05
N ASP A 352 26.77 -9.93 19.74
CA ASP A 352 27.68 -10.52 18.76
C ASP A 352 29.04 -9.83 18.73
N LYS A 353 30.07 -10.61 18.40
CA LYS A 353 31.37 -10.14 17.92
C LYS A 353 31.38 -10.22 16.39
N LEU A 354 31.53 -9.10 15.71
CA LEU A 354 31.64 -9.01 14.25
C LEU A 354 33.08 -8.72 13.85
N GLU A 355 33.63 -9.56 12.97
CA GLU A 355 34.90 -9.38 12.30
C GLU A 355 34.64 -9.44 10.79
N VAL A 356 35.48 -8.80 9.98
CA VAL A 356 35.34 -8.82 8.52
C VAL A 356 36.68 -9.14 7.88
N ARG A 357 36.71 -10.06 6.93
CA ARG A 357 37.92 -10.45 6.19
C ARG A 357 37.64 -10.41 4.69
N GLY A 358 38.32 -9.50 3.97
CA GLY A 358 38.10 -9.33 2.52
C GLY A 358 36.63 -9.03 2.18
N GLY A 359 35.94 -8.29 3.05
CA GLY A 359 34.52 -7.97 2.93
C GLY A 359 33.54 -9.03 3.45
N HIS A 360 34.01 -10.27 3.71
CA HIS A 360 33.16 -11.35 4.22
C HIS A 360 32.96 -11.22 5.74
N PRO A 361 31.72 -11.36 6.26
CA PRO A 361 31.44 -11.21 7.67
C PRO A 361 31.79 -12.50 8.43
N ILE A 362 32.32 -12.33 9.63
CA ILE A 362 32.65 -13.39 10.59
C ILE A 362 31.95 -13.02 11.89
N ILE A 363 30.94 -13.79 12.28
CA ILE A 363 30.11 -13.54 13.46
C ILE A 363 30.50 -14.55 14.54
N ASN A 364 30.93 -14.08 15.70
CA ASN A 364 31.35 -14.93 16.82
C ASN A 364 32.45 -15.95 16.44
N GLY A 365 33.33 -15.58 15.50
CA GLY A 365 34.38 -16.45 14.96
C GLY A 365 33.91 -17.45 13.89
N TRP A 366 32.64 -17.40 13.49
CA TRP A 366 32.05 -18.21 12.43
C TRP A 366 31.89 -17.38 11.16
N GLU A 367 32.51 -17.84 10.07
CA GLU A 367 32.46 -17.19 8.76
C GLU A 367 31.11 -17.45 8.09
N VAL A 368 30.44 -16.37 7.65
CA VAL A 368 29.13 -16.48 6.99
C VAL A 368 29.29 -17.27 5.68
N PRO A 369 28.59 -18.40 5.51
CA PRO A 369 28.69 -19.22 4.31
C PRO A 369 28.26 -18.44 3.08
N SER A 370 29.02 -18.60 2.00
CA SER A 370 28.74 -17.96 0.72
C SER A 370 29.01 -18.91 -0.45
N CYS A 371 28.33 -18.66 -1.57
CA CYS A 371 28.46 -19.41 -2.82
C CYS A 371 28.73 -18.45 -3.97
N SER A 372 29.87 -18.60 -4.64
CA SER A 372 30.28 -17.77 -5.79
C SER A 372 29.33 -18.00 -6.96
N VAL A 373 28.87 -16.91 -7.55
CA VAL A 373 27.91 -16.93 -8.67
C VAL A 373 28.61 -16.57 -9.98
N GLY A 374 29.43 -15.51 -9.96
CA GLY A 374 30.14 -15.00 -11.11
C GLY A 374 30.29 -13.48 -11.07
N THR A 375 30.87 -12.94 -12.13
CA THR A 375 31.23 -11.53 -12.20
C THR A 375 30.05 -10.65 -12.62
N TYR A 376 29.93 -9.49 -11.99
CA TYR A 376 28.94 -8.46 -12.28
C TYR A 376 29.61 -7.10 -12.45
N THR A 377 29.08 -6.31 -13.38
CA THR A 377 29.54 -4.94 -13.63
C THR A 377 28.37 -3.99 -13.51
N TYR A 378 28.59 -2.86 -12.84
CA TYR A 378 27.67 -1.74 -12.85
C TYR A 378 28.41 -0.42 -13.05
N THR A 379 27.68 0.59 -13.50
CA THR A 379 28.19 1.95 -13.63
C THR A 379 27.50 2.81 -12.59
N GLU A 380 28.27 3.47 -11.74
CA GLU A 380 27.75 4.45 -10.79
C GLU A 380 27.34 5.73 -11.56
N GLN A 381 26.21 6.31 -11.17
CA GLN A 381 25.73 7.58 -11.71
C GLN A 381 25.72 8.60 -10.57
N PRO A 382 26.13 9.87 -10.82
CA PRO A 382 26.37 10.50 -12.13
C PRO A 382 27.84 10.50 -12.62
N ASP A 383 28.78 10.00 -11.83
CA ASP A 383 30.22 10.06 -12.13
C ASP A 383 30.68 9.14 -13.29
N GLY A 384 29.88 8.12 -13.61
CA GLY A 384 30.19 7.16 -14.67
C GLY A 384 31.27 6.16 -14.27
N ALA A 385 31.59 6.04 -12.97
CA ALA A 385 32.59 5.10 -12.49
C ALA A 385 32.13 3.67 -12.76
N ARG A 386 32.95 2.89 -13.47
CA ARG A 386 32.65 1.48 -13.78
C ARG A 386 33.25 0.58 -12.72
N HIS A 387 32.38 -0.16 -12.04
CA HIS A 387 32.74 -1.14 -11.02
C HIS A 387 32.54 -2.55 -11.56
N GLU A 388 33.49 -3.42 -11.28
CA GLU A 388 33.46 -4.84 -11.63
C GLU A 388 33.80 -5.64 -10.37
N GLY A 389 32.95 -6.61 -10.04
CA GLY A 389 33.12 -7.41 -8.83
C GLY A 389 32.51 -8.79 -8.95
N GLU A 390 32.85 -9.64 -8.00
CA GLU A 390 32.33 -11.00 -7.91
C GLU A 390 31.05 -11.02 -7.06
N VAL A 391 30.01 -11.67 -7.57
CA VAL A 391 28.72 -11.83 -6.89
C VAL A 391 28.72 -13.14 -6.12
N PHE A 392 28.27 -13.08 -4.88
CA PHE A 392 28.04 -14.24 -4.03
C PHE A 392 26.58 -14.29 -3.56
N VAL A 393 26.05 -15.51 -3.42
CA VAL A 393 24.89 -15.76 -2.55
C VAL A 393 25.42 -16.00 -1.14
N GLU A 394 25.09 -15.14 -0.21
CA GLU A 394 25.37 -15.36 1.22
C GLU A 394 24.17 -15.98 1.92
N PHE A 395 24.43 -16.81 2.93
CA PHE A 395 23.43 -17.49 3.73
C PHE A 395 23.56 -17.09 5.20
N LEU A 396 22.55 -16.41 5.71
CA LEU A 396 22.49 -15.98 7.11
C LEU A 396 21.13 -16.35 7.66
N GLU A 397 21.11 -17.23 8.66
CA GLU A 397 19.90 -17.82 9.24
C GLU A 397 19.00 -18.43 8.15
N ASP A 398 17.74 -18.02 8.03
CA ASP A 398 16.79 -18.49 7.02
C ASP A 398 16.85 -17.68 5.70
N GLU A 399 17.58 -16.56 5.73
CA GLU A 399 17.76 -15.63 4.62
C GLU A 399 18.87 -16.07 3.66
N ALA A 400 18.70 -15.78 2.38
CA ALA A 400 19.77 -15.81 1.39
C ALA A 400 19.70 -14.51 0.61
N TYR A 401 20.83 -13.92 0.27
CA TYR A 401 20.84 -12.66 -0.47
C TYR A 401 22.09 -12.52 -1.29
N LEU A 402 22.00 -11.66 -2.31
CA LEU A 402 23.11 -11.39 -3.22
C LEU A 402 24.00 -10.31 -2.64
N THR A 403 25.31 -10.50 -2.78
CA THR A 403 26.34 -9.56 -2.35
C THR A 403 27.36 -9.39 -3.46
N LEU A 404 27.97 -8.21 -3.54
CA LEU A 404 28.95 -7.86 -4.57
C LEU A 404 30.27 -7.45 -3.93
N TYR A 405 31.35 -8.02 -4.45
CA TYR A 405 32.72 -7.79 -3.97
C TYR A 405 33.55 -7.22 -5.11
N ASP A 406 33.78 -5.91 -5.08
CA ASP A 406 34.59 -5.19 -6.08
C ASP A 406 36.01 -5.75 -6.21
N HIS A 407 36.43 -6.05 -7.45
CA HIS A 407 37.76 -6.60 -7.76
C HIS A 407 38.91 -5.66 -7.39
N GLN A 408 38.68 -4.34 -7.46
CA GLN A 408 39.70 -3.34 -7.16
C GLN A 408 39.99 -3.24 -5.66
N SER A 409 39.12 -3.81 -4.82
CA SER A 409 39.19 -3.75 -3.37
C SER A 409 39.50 -5.10 -2.70
N LEU A 410 39.86 -6.14 -3.47
CA LEU A 410 40.17 -7.50 -3.00
C LEU A 410 41.48 -7.62 -2.17
N SER A 411 41.87 -6.57 -1.45
CA SER A 411 42.83 -6.75 -0.37
C SER A 411 42.18 -7.62 0.71
N MET A 412 42.95 -8.55 1.31
CA MET A 412 42.51 -9.30 2.50
C MET A 412 42.50 -8.38 3.73
N GLU A 413 41.79 -7.25 3.63
CA GLU A 413 41.67 -6.30 4.71
C GLU A 413 40.89 -6.97 5.84
N TYR A 414 41.47 -6.89 7.03
CA TYR A 414 40.84 -7.34 8.26
C TYR A 414 40.29 -6.11 8.97
N GLN A 415 39.00 -6.13 9.30
CA GLN A 415 38.33 -5.06 10.02
C GLN A 415 37.65 -5.63 11.28
N GLY A 416 37.66 -4.88 12.38
CA GLY A 416 37.19 -5.31 13.69
C GLY A 416 38.32 -5.80 14.62
N PRO A 417 38.01 -6.53 15.71
CA PRO A 417 36.68 -6.99 16.09
C PRO A 417 35.79 -5.85 16.59
N TYR A 418 34.52 -5.92 16.23
CA TYR A 418 33.46 -5.04 16.67
C TYR A 418 32.51 -5.78 17.60
N TYR A 419 32.05 -5.11 18.66
CA TYR A 419 31.14 -5.72 19.64
C TYR A 419 29.80 -4.99 19.61
N VAL A 420 28.73 -5.72 19.32
CA VAL A 420 27.38 -5.14 19.19
C VAL A 420 26.80 -4.91 20.58
N LYS A 421 26.50 -3.66 20.92
CA LYS A 421 25.96 -3.32 22.25
C LYS A 421 24.49 -3.75 22.38
N PRO A 422 23.97 -3.88 23.61
CA PRO A 422 22.53 -3.98 23.83
C PRO A 422 21.79 -2.78 23.21
N GLY A 423 20.71 -3.04 22.48
CA GLY A 423 19.86 -2.00 21.90
C GLY A 423 20.31 -1.43 20.55
N GLU A 424 21.36 -1.99 19.93
CA GLU A 424 21.80 -1.65 18.58
C GLU A 424 22.02 -2.90 17.71
N VAL A 425 22.08 -2.70 16.40
CA VAL A 425 22.45 -3.74 15.40
C VAL A 425 23.55 -3.22 14.50
N TRP A 426 24.38 -4.11 13.98
CA TRP A 426 25.43 -3.74 13.01
C TRP A 426 24.99 -4.12 11.60
N VAL A 427 25.23 -3.20 10.68
CA VAL A 427 24.71 -3.29 9.32
C VAL A 427 25.81 -3.17 8.28
N MET A 428 25.63 -3.85 7.14
CA MET A 428 26.51 -3.76 5.98
C MET A 428 25.69 -3.54 4.71
N GLY A 429 26.30 -2.89 3.72
CA GLY A 429 25.74 -2.86 2.37
C GLY A 429 25.96 -4.19 1.64
N ASP A 430 25.06 -4.52 0.72
CA ASP A 430 25.21 -5.70 -0.13
C ASP A 430 26.36 -5.50 -1.14
N ASN A 431 26.68 -4.24 -1.48
CA ASN A 431 27.87 -3.87 -2.22
C ASN A 431 29.04 -3.66 -1.25
N ARG A 432 29.77 -4.74 -0.96
CA ARG A 432 30.62 -4.88 0.23
C ARG A 432 31.80 -3.94 0.27
N HIS A 433 32.35 -3.57 -0.88
CA HIS A 433 33.48 -2.65 -0.96
C HIS A 433 33.06 -1.20 -1.27
N ASN A 434 31.84 -0.98 -1.75
CA ASN A 434 31.31 0.35 -2.09
C ASN A 434 30.11 0.71 -1.19
N SER A 435 30.28 0.59 0.13
CA SER A 435 29.21 0.87 1.09
C SER A 435 29.73 1.56 2.34
N HIS A 436 29.29 2.82 2.56
CA HIS A 436 29.40 3.51 3.84
C HIS A 436 28.40 2.94 4.85
N ASP A 437 28.88 2.06 5.73
CA ASP A 437 28.09 1.31 6.71
C ASP A 437 28.83 1.17 8.06
N SER A 438 28.33 0.32 8.97
CA SER A 438 28.82 0.20 10.35
C SER A 438 30.32 0.00 10.49
N ARG A 439 31.03 -0.44 9.44
CA ARG A 439 32.49 -0.62 9.44
C ARG A 439 33.27 0.70 9.36
N MET A 440 32.70 1.71 8.70
CA MET A 440 33.40 2.97 8.40
C MET A 440 33.00 4.14 9.31
N TRP A 441 31.87 4.01 10.01
CA TRP A 441 31.36 5.05 10.89
C TRP A 441 32.30 5.35 12.06
N PHE A 442 32.11 6.53 12.65
CA PHE A 442 32.86 7.07 13.78
C PHE A 442 34.37 7.15 13.51
N GLY A 443 34.73 7.56 12.29
CA GLY A 443 36.13 7.66 11.86
C GLY A 443 36.83 6.30 11.68
N GLY A 444 36.07 5.27 11.32
CA GLY A 444 36.59 3.92 11.06
C GLY A 444 36.73 3.03 12.30
N THR A 445 36.29 3.48 13.49
CA THR A 445 36.19 2.59 14.67
C THR A 445 34.96 1.69 14.62
N GLY A 446 34.04 1.99 13.70
CA GLY A 446 32.77 1.33 13.49
C GLY A 446 31.72 1.67 14.55
N GLY A 447 30.45 1.40 14.24
CA GLY A 447 29.35 1.59 15.17
C GLY A 447 28.03 0.97 14.75
N GLY A 448 27.20 0.66 15.74
CA GLY A 448 25.87 0.10 15.53
C GLY A 448 24.82 1.16 15.23
N VAL A 449 23.67 0.69 14.74
CA VAL A 449 22.44 1.46 14.59
C VAL A 449 21.58 1.23 15.83
N PRO A 450 21.36 2.26 16.67
CA PRO A 450 20.42 2.17 17.79
C PRO A 450 19.00 1.83 17.31
N PHE A 451 18.25 1.05 18.07
CA PHE A 451 16.88 0.65 17.68
C PHE A 451 15.93 1.84 17.49
N GLU A 452 16.16 2.93 18.20
CA GLU A 452 15.41 4.19 18.07
C GLU A 452 15.64 4.90 16.74
N ASN A 453 16.78 4.68 16.07
CA ASN A 453 17.08 5.27 14.77
C ASN A 453 16.37 4.55 13.63
N ILE A 454 15.88 3.33 13.86
CA ILE A 454 15.31 2.49 12.80
C ILE A 454 13.92 3.02 12.43
N LYS A 455 13.69 3.25 11.14
CA LYS A 455 12.40 3.71 10.61
C LYS A 455 11.49 2.56 10.23
N GLY A 456 12.04 1.47 9.70
CA GLY A 456 11.27 0.27 9.36
C GLY A 456 12.00 -0.69 8.42
N ARG A 457 11.33 -1.81 8.10
CA ARG A 457 11.86 -2.84 7.19
C ARG A 457 11.47 -2.57 5.74
N ALA A 458 12.40 -2.67 4.82
CA ALA A 458 12.12 -2.59 3.38
C ALA A 458 11.32 -3.81 2.92
N LEU A 459 10.31 -3.59 2.06
CA LEU A 459 9.42 -4.64 1.57
C LEU A 459 9.81 -5.12 0.17
N PHE A 460 9.37 -4.37 -0.84
CA PHE A 460 9.58 -4.64 -2.26
C PHE A 460 9.75 -3.33 -3.02
N VAL A 461 10.34 -3.42 -4.22
CA VAL A 461 10.44 -2.30 -5.15
C VAL A 461 9.11 -2.13 -5.87
N TRP A 462 8.44 -0.99 -5.74
CA TRP A 462 7.14 -0.74 -6.39
C TRP A 462 7.27 0.06 -7.70
N LEU A 463 8.40 0.73 -7.89
CA LEU A 463 8.74 1.50 -9.09
C LEU A 463 10.27 1.61 -9.19
N SER A 464 10.84 1.59 -10.39
CA SER A 464 12.26 1.86 -10.60
C SER A 464 12.42 2.84 -11.75
N VAL A 465 13.09 3.97 -11.50
CA VAL A 465 13.29 5.04 -12.49
C VAL A 465 14.71 5.59 -12.37
N SER A 466 15.51 5.35 -13.40
CA SER A 466 16.77 6.04 -13.67
C SER A 466 16.57 7.03 -14.82
N ASP A 467 16.93 6.65 -16.05
CA ASP A 467 16.64 7.39 -17.29
C ASP A 467 15.29 7.00 -17.90
N THR A 468 14.89 5.74 -17.68
CA THR A 468 13.61 5.17 -18.12
C THR A 468 13.01 4.34 -16.99
N ILE A 469 11.74 4.00 -17.11
CA ILE A 469 11.06 3.11 -16.15
C ILE A 469 11.54 1.67 -16.39
N ASP A 470 12.18 1.07 -15.38
CA ASP A 470 12.58 -0.33 -15.42
C ASP A 470 11.48 -1.23 -14.84
N TRP A 471 10.64 -1.76 -15.73
CA TRP A 471 9.54 -2.65 -15.38
C TRP A 471 9.99 -4.01 -14.82
N SER A 472 11.23 -4.44 -15.08
CA SER A 472 11.74 -5.71 -14.59
C SER A 472 11.95 -5.70 -13.07
N ARG A 473 12.10 -4.51 -12.49
CA ARG A 473 12.27 -4.26 -11.06
C ARG A 473 10.96 -4.17 -10.28
N MET A 474 9.82 -4.09 -10.95
CA MET A 474 8.54 -3.95 -10.28
C MET A 474 8.21 -5.21 -9.47
N PHE A 475 7.87 -5.03 -8.20
CA PHE A 475 7.68 -6.05 -7.17
C PHE A 475 8.92 -6.87 -6.82
N ALA A 476 10.13 -6.36 -7.10
CA ALA A 476 11.35 -7.02 -6.66
C ALA A 476 11.36 -7.23 -5.15
N PRO A 477 11.60 -8.47 -4.65
CA PRO A 477 11.76 -8.69 -3.22
C PRO A 477 13.07 -8.05 -2.75
N VAL A 478 13.03 -7.33 -1.64
CA VAL A 478 14.24 -6.79 -0.97
C VAL A 478 14.77 -7.77 0.07
N MET A 479 13.86 -8.55 0.63
CA MET A 479 14.05 -9.55 1.67
C MET A 479 13.78 -10.94 1.12
N GLY A 480 14.22 -11.96 1.86
CA GLY A 480 13.94 -13.34 1.52
C GLY A 480 14.97 -13.90 0.55
N ARG A 481 14.81 -15.21 0.32
CA ARG A 481 15.58 -15.92 -0.70
C ARG A 481 15.32 -15.29 -2.08
N PRO A 482 16.35 -15.11 -2.90
CA PRO A 482 16.17 -14.76 -4.30
C PRO A 482 15.24 -15.84 -4.92
N PRO A 483 14.16 -15.47 -5.63
CA PRO A 483 13.17 -16.41 -6.13
C PRO A 483 13.80 -17.51 -7.01
N SER A 484 13.40 -18.77 -6.81
CA SER A 484 14.05 -19.95 -7.42
C SER A 484 13.42 -20.46 -8.71
N HIS A 485 12.30 -19.88 -9.17
CA HIS A 485 11.61 -20.28 -10.40
C HIS A 485 10.98 -19.08 -11.13
N GLY A 486 11.25 -19.00 -12.43
CA GLY A 486 10.81 -17.90 -13.31
C GLY A 486 11.89 -16.83 -13.45
N PRO A 487 11.85 -15.99 -14.51
CA PRO A 487 12.81 -14.89 -14.66
C PRO A 487 12.74 -14.07 -13.38
N PHE A 488 13.80 -14.09 -12.58
CA PHE A 488 13.89 -13.40 -11.30
C PHE A 488 13.03 -12.11 -11.28
N PRO A 489 11.81 -12.11 -10.69
CA PRO A 489 11.02 -10.91 -10.62
C PRO A 489 11.83 -9.93 -9.78
N GLY A 490 12.28 -8.85 -10.41
CA GLY A 490 13.14 -7.91 -9.75
C GLY A 490 14.61 -8.30 -9.63
N MET A 491 15.19 -9.03 -10.57
CA MET A 491 16.63 -9.01 -10.77
C MET A 491 16.94 -8.09 -11.96
N ASN A 492 17.96 -7.25 -11.82
CA ASN A 492 18.37 -6.36 -12.90
C ASN A 492 18.68 -7.23 -14.15
N PRO A 493 18.22 -6.86 -15.37
CA PRO A 493 18.50 -7.62 -16.58
C PRO A 493 19.98 -7.94 -16.80
N SER A 494 20.89 -7.09 -16.30
CA SER A 494 22.35 -7.33 -16.31
C SER A 494 22.79 -8.53 -15.46
N LEU A 495 22.03 -8.91 -14.43
CA LEU A 495 22.28 -10.09 -13.58
C LEU A 495 21.61 -11.35 -14.10
N LYS A 496 20.74 -11.26 -15.12
CA LYS A 496 20.01 -12.42 -15.66
C LYS A 496 20.94 -13.52 -16.16
N ALA A 497 22.14 -13.16 -16.64
CA ALA A 497 23.15 -14.14 -17.06
C ALA A 497 23.65 -15.02 -15.90
N LEU A 498 23.52 -14.55 -14.65
CA LEU A 498 23.96 -15.25 -13.44
C LEU A 498 22.86 -16.14 -12.82
N GLU A 499 21.62 -16.05 -13.32
CA GLU A 499 20.45 -16.78 -12.81
C GLU A 499 20.71 -18.30 -12.62
N PRO A 500 21.29 -19.05 -13.57
CA PRO A 500 21.56 -20.47 -13.38
C PRO A 500 22.54 -20.77 -12.23
N ALA A 501 23.52 -19.89 -12.00
CA ALA A 501 24.47 -20.05 -10.92
C ALA A 501 23.84 -19.70 -9.56
N VAL A 502 22.98 -18.67 -9.50
CA VAL A 502 22.20 -18.35 -8.30
C VAL A 502 21.27 -19.51 -7.94
N GLU A 503 20.53 -20.05 -8.91
CA GLU A 503 19.65 -21.21 -8.70
C GLU A 503 20.42 -22.42 -8.16
N LYS A 504 21.63 -22.68 -8.69
CA LYS A 504 22.51 -23.73 -8.19
C LYS A 504 22.87 -23.49 -6.71
N CYS A 505 23.33 -22.29 -6.37
CA CYS A 505 23.67 -21.93 -5.00
C CYS A 505 22.47 -22.09 -4.05
N LEU A 506 21.28 -21.67 -4.46
CA LEU A 506 20.06 -21.79 -3.64
C LEU A 506 19.61 -23.25 -3.45
N ARG A 507 19.80 -24.10 -4.47
CA ARG A 507 19.51 -25.54 -4.39
C ARG A 507 20.50 -26.26 -3.48
N GLU A 508 21.75 -25.82 -3.47
CA GLU A 508 22.84 -26.34 -2.63
C GLU A 508 22.95 -25.61 -1.28
N ARG A 509 21.91 -24.83 -0.89
CA ARG A 509 21.89 -24.07 0.35
C ARG A 509 22.23 -24.96 1.56
N PRO A 510 23.18 -24.57 2.43
CA PRO A 510 23.47 -25.30 3.65
C PRO A 510 22.24 -25.37 4.58
N PRO A 511 22.10 -26.43 5.39
CA PRO A 511 21.03 -26.54 6.37
C PRO A 511 21.13 -25.42 7.44
N LEU A 512 20.01 -25.12 8.11
CA LEU A 512 19.86 -23.95 8.98
C LEU A 512 20.90 -23.90 10.12
N ASP A 513 21.27 -25.05 10.67
CA ASP A 513 22.33 -25.19 11.69
C ASP A 513 23.71 -24.71 11.21
N LYS A 514 23.94 -24.74 9.89
CA LYS A 514 25.16 -24.26 9.25
C LYS A 514 25.05 -22.86 8.68
N THR A 515 23.90 -22.21 8.78
CA THR A 515 23.68 -20.81 8.39
C THR A 515 23.34 -19.92 9.57
N SER A 516 23.10 -20.48 10.76
CA SER A 516 22.95 -19.74 12.00
C SER A 516 24.30 -19.56 12.71
N PRO A 517 24.66 -18.32 13.09
CA PRO A 517 25.90 -18.08 13.82
C PRO A 517 25.84 -18.74 15.21
N PRO A 518 26.98 -19.19 15.75
CA PRO A 518 27.05 -19.70 17.12
C PRO A 518 26.71 -18.57 18.10
N PRO A 519 26.16 -18.91 19.29
CA PRO A 519 25.89 -17.92 20.32
C PRO A 519 27.19 -17.21 20.72
N SER A 520 27.08 -15.95 21.11
CA SER A 520 28.23 -15.19 21.59
C SER A 520 28.89 -15.91 22.76
N SER A 521 30.19 -16.17 22.63
CA SER A 521 31.03 -16.73 23.70
C SER A 521 31.40 -15.69 24.76
N ALA A 522 31.07 -14.42 24.53
CA ALA A 522 31.36 -13.33 25.44
C ALA A 522 30.22 -13.15 26.44
N THR A 523 30.45 -13.56 27.69
CA THR A 523 29.79 -12.90 28.82
C THR A 523 30.15 -11.43 28.72
N ILE A 524 29.18 -10.57 28.40
CA ILE A 524 29.33 -9.12 28.39
C ILE A 524 29.92 -8.74 29.77
N ARG A 525 31.18 -8.31 29.80
CA ARG A 525 31.84 -7.79 31.02
C ARG A 525 31.56 -6.32 31.18
#